data_AF-A0A518RCZ9-F1
#
_entry.id   AF-A0A518RCZ9-F1
#
_cell.length_a   1.000
_cell.length_b   1.000
_cell.length_c   1.000
_cell.angle_alpha   90.00
_cell.angle_beta   90.00
_cell.angle_gamma   90.00
#
_symmetry.space_group_name_H-M   'P 1'
#
loop_
_entity.id
_entity.type
_entity.pdbx_description
1 polymer ?
#
loop_
_entity_poly.entity_id
_entity_poly.type
_entity_poly.pdbx_seq_one_letter_code
_entity_poly.pdbx_strand_id
1 'polypeptide(L)' 'MQNAHLSALEAKHASLDRKISAESQRPRPDQMIIADLKRRKLKVKEEIALS' A
#
# COMPACT_ATOMS: atom_id res chain seq x y z
N MET A 1 -15.91 -10.40 14.85
CA MET A 1 -15.14 -9.14 14.69
C MET A 1 -13.81 -9.28 13.94
N GLN A 2 -13.43 -10.48 13.46
CA GLN A 2 -12.17 -10.71 12.73
C GLN A 2 -12.11 -9.94 11.39
N ASN A 3 -13.26 -9.72 10.72
CA ASN A 3 -13.34 -8.99 9.45
C ASN A 3 -12.94 -7.50 9.54
N ALA A 4 -13.02 -6.87 10.70
CA ALA A 4 -12.68 -5.45 10.84
C ALA A 4 -11.17 -5.22 10.70
N HIS A 5 -10.35 -6.18 11.15
CA HIS A 5 -8.90 -6.10 11.04
C HIS A 5 -8.44 -6.27 9.58
N LEU A 6 -8.95 -7.30 8.90
CA LEU A 6 -8.73 -7.53 7.47
C LEU A 6 -9.18 -6.34 6.62
N SER A 7 -10.39 -5.81 6.86
CA SER A 7 -10.90 -4.65 6.13
C SER A 7 -10.04 -3.39 6.32
N ALA A 8 -9.50 -3.17 7.52
CA ALA A 8 -8.57 -2.07 7.78
C ALA A 8 -7.23 -2.25 7.05
N LEU A 9 -6.70 -3.48 7.01
CA LEU A 9 -5.47 -3.80 6.26
C LEU A 9 -5.68 -3.65 4.75
N GLU A 10 -6.81 -4.13 4.22
CA GLU A 10 -7.19 -3.95 2.81
C GLU A 10 -7.35 -2.46 2.45
N ALA A 11 -7.99 -1.67 3.30
CA ALA A 11 -8.12 -0.22 3.10
C ALA A 11 -6.74 0.47 3.08
N LYS A 12 -5.83 0.05 3.96
CA LYS A 12 -4.44 0.55 4.00
C LYS A 12 -3.66 0.15 2.74
N HIS A 13 -3.84 -1.09 2.27
CA HIS A 13 -3.25 -1.57 1.02
C HIS A 13 -3.75 -0.76 -0.18
N ALA A 14 -5.07 -0.56 -0.30
CA ALA A 14 -5.67 0.25 -1.36
C ALA A 14 -5.20 1.71 -1.34
N SER A 15 -5.02 2.30 -0.15
CA SER A 15 -4.47 3.65 0.01
C SER A 15 -3.01 3.75 -0.47
N LEU A 16 -2.18 2.75 -0.14
CA LEU A 16 -0.79 2.70 -0.61
C LEU A 16 -0.72 2.55 -2.13
N ASP A 17 -1.60 1.75 -2.73
CA ASP A 17 -1.69 1.61 -4.18
C ASP A 17 -2.06 2.91 -4.88
N ARG A 18 -3.06 3.62 -4.37
CA ARG A 18 -3.43 4.94 -4.91
C ARG A 18 -2.28 5.92 -4.84
N LYS A 19 -1.50 5.93 -3.76
CA LYS A 19 -0.31 6.79 -3.61
C LYS A 19 0.78 6.43 -4.62
N ILE A 20 1.04 5.14 -4.84
CA ILE A 20 2.02 4.67 -5.84
C ILE A 20 1.59 5.10 -7.23
N SER A 21 0.33 4.87 -7.59
CA SER A 21 -0.21 5.28 -8.89
C SER A 21 -0.18 6.78 -9.08
N ALA A 22 -0.58 7.56 -8.07
CA ALA A 22 -0.54 9.01 -8.12
C ALA A 22 0.88 9.54 -8.33
N GLU A 23 1.87 9.02 -7.58
CA GLU A 23 3.27 9.42 -7.72
C GLU A 23 3.87 9.00 -9.06
N SER A 24 3.50 7.82 -9.57
CA SER A 24 3.96 7.31 -10.87
C SER A 24 3.39 8.07 -12.07
N GLN A 25 2.22 8.71 -11.90
CA GLN A 25 1.59 9.55 -12.93
C GLN A 25 2.15 10.98 -12.94
N ARG A 26 3.02 11.36 -11.99
CA ARG A 26 3.62 12.69 -11.98
C ARG A 26 4.63 12.82 -13.11
N PRO A 27 4.77 14.01 -13.73
CA PRO A 27 5.76 14.25 -14.79
C PRO A 27 7.22 13.98 -14.35
N ARG A 28 7.49 14.06 -13.05
CA ARG A 28 8.75 13.65 -12.41
C ARG A 28 8.43 12.77 -11.21
N PRO A 29 8.34 11.45 -11.40
CA PRO A 29 8.05 10.53 -10.31
C PRO A 29 9.25 10.42 -9.38
N ASP A 30 9.03 10.58 -8.08
CA ASP A 30 10.06 10.27 -7.08
C ASP A 30 10.17 8.74 -6.90
N GLN A 31 11.20 8.16 -7.50
CA GLN A 31 11.45 6.73 -7.44
C GLN A 31 11.76 6.22 -6.03
N MET A 32 12.36 7.06 -5.16
CA MET A 32 12.60 6.70 -3.76
C MET A 32 11.29 6.58 -2.99
N ILE A 33 10.37 7.53 -3.19
CA ILE A 33 9.04 7.50 -2.57
C ILE A 33 8.25 6.30 -3.10
N ILE A 34 8.26 6.06 -4.41
CA ILE A 34 7.58 4.88 -5.00
C ILE A 34 8.14 3.57 -4.44
N ALA A 35 9.46 3.45 -4.31
CA ALA A 35 10.09 2.27 -3.72
C ALA A 35 9.71 2.06 -2.25
N ASP A 36 9.68 3.13 -1.45
CA ASP A 36 9.24 3.05 -0.05
C ASP A 36 7.76 2.67 0.07
N LEU A 37 6.90 3.28 -0.75
CA LEU A 37 5.47 2.95 -0.78
C LEU A 37 5.23 1.48 -1.19
N LYS A 38 5.97 0.97 -2.18
CA LYS A 38 5.92 -0.44 -2.59
C LYS A 38 6.36 -1.38 -1.47
N ARG A 39 7.42 -1.05 -0.73
CA ARG A 39 7.84 -1.83 0.46
C ARG A 39 6.76 -1.85 1.54
N ARG A 40 6.14 -0.71 1.83
CA ARG A 40 5.02 -0.63 2.79
C ARG A 40 3.83 -1.46 2.32
N LYS A 41 3.52 -1.42 1.02
CA LYS A 41 2.45 -2.24 0.42
C LYS A 41 2.73 -3.73 0.59
N LEU A 42 3.98 -4.16 0.36
CA LEU A 42 4.37 -5.55 0.54
C LEU A 42 4.18 -6.02 1.99
N LYS A 43 4.62 -5.22 2.98
CA LYS A 43 4.41 -5.53 4.40
C LYS A 43 2.93 -5.67 4.77
N VAL A 44 2.08 -4.75 4.30
CA VAL A 44 0.63 -4.85 4.55
C VAL A 44 0.04 -6.09 3.88
N LYS A 45 0.49 -6.45 2.68
CA LYS A 45 0.07 -7.69 2.01
C LYS A 45 0.48 -8.94 2.79
N GLU A 46 1.67 -8.94 3.37
CA GLU A 46 2.14 -10.02 4.25
C GLU A 46 1.30 -10.09 5.54
N GLU A 47 1.01 -8.95 6.18
CA GLU A 47 0.12 -8.88 7.35
C GLU A 47 -1.30 -9.40 7.05
N ILE A 48 -1.84 -9.13 5.85
CA ILE A 48 -3.12 -9.69 5.38
C ILE A 48 -3.03 -11.20 5.21
N ALA A 49 -1.92 -11.70 4.66
CA ALA A 49 -1.73 -13.14 4.42
C ALA A 49 -1.46 -13.93 5.71
N LEU A 50 -0.92 -13.28 6.74
CA LEU A 50 -0.63 -13.83 8.07
C LEU A 50 -1.81 -13.71 9.05
N SER A 51 -2.82 -12.87 8.76
CA SER A 51 -4.05 -12.71 9.55
C SER A 51 -5.10 -13.75 9.20
#